data_AF-A0A1B1AIH9-F1
#
_entry.id   AF-A0A1B1AIH9-F1
#
_cell.length_a   1.000
_cell.length_b   1.000
_cell.length_c   1.000
_cell.angle_alpha   90.00
_cell.angle_beta   90.00
_cell.angle_gamma   90.00
#
_symmetry.space_group_name_H-M   'P 1'
#
loop_
_entity.id
_entity.type
_entity.pdbx_description
1 polymer ?
#
loop_
_entity_poly.entity_id
_entity_poly.type
_entity_poly.pdbx_seq_one_letter_code
_entity_poly.pdbx_strand_id
1 'polypeptide(L)'
;MIDSAYPLLAPHELAQTGQALFGAGWRAALAHAIGVKEAEIVSVESGNAAAPSEWRAQLIALAQDMALRSLEVANNLLWRDLPEEAPQELYAPQAPRYA
;
A
#
# COMPACT_ATOMS: atom_id res chain seq x y z
N MET A 1 -30.22 -9.76 2.66
CA MET A 1 -29.23 -10.29 3.63
C MET A 1 -27.87 -10.00 3.03
N ILE A 2 -27.11 -9.05 3.60
CA ILE A 2 -25.78 -8.75 3.09
C ILE A 2 -24.85 -9.79 3.71
N ASP A 3 -24.54 -10.83 2.92
CA ASP A 3 -23.36 -11.66 3.16
C ASP A 3 -22.17 -10.72 3.29
N SER A 4 -21.60 -10.62 4.49
CA SER A 4 -20.33 -9.93 4.65
C SER A 4 -19.30 -10.75 3.88
N ALA A 5 -18.87 -10.25 2.71
CA ALA A 5 -17.95 -10.94 1.79
C ALA A 5 -16.60 -11.30 2.43
N TYR A 6 -16.35 -10.82 3.65
CA TYR A 6 -15.18 -11.17 4.44
C TYR A 6 -15.57 -11.54 5.87
N PRO A 7 -14.85 -12.50 6.49
CA PRO A 7 -15.07 -12.87 7.89
C PRO A 7 -14.80 -11.68 8.83
N LEU A 8 -15.35 -11.71 10.04
CA LEU A 8 -15.05 -10.68 11.04
C LEU A 8 -13.55 -10.64 11.33
N LEU A 9 -13.01 -9.44 11.55
CA LEU A 9 -11.59 -9.25 11.85
C LEU A 9 -11.32 -9.70 13.30
N ALA A 10 -10.44 -10.68 13.47
CA ALA A 10 -10.05 -11.14 14.80
C ALA A 10 -9.04 -10.17 15.44
N PRO A 11 -8.98 -10.09 16.79
CA PRO A 11 -8.07 -9.17 17.47
C PRO A 11 -6.59 -9.37 17.14
N HIS A 12 -6.15 -10.63 16.96
CA HIS A 12 -4.77 -10.95 16.59
C HIS A 12 -4.46 -10.57 15.14
N GLU A 13 -5.42 -10.72 14.22
CA GLU A 13 -5.26 -10.28 12.83
C GLU A 13 -5.12 -8.75 12.79
N LEU A 14 -5.94 -8.01 13.53
CA LEU A 14 -5.83 -6.56 13.64
C LEU A 14 -4.42 -6.14 14.11
N ALA A 15 -3.90 -6.76 15.17
CA ALA A 15 -2.58 -6.45 15.70
C ALA A 15 -1.45 -6.79 14.72
N GLN A 16 -1.50 -7.97 14.09
CA GLN A 16 -0.50 -8.39 13.10
C GLN A 16 -0.50 -7.48 11.88
N THR A 17 -1.69 -7.17 11.34
CA THR A 17 -1.85 -6.27 10.20
C THR A 17 -1.38 -4.86 10.55
N GLY A 18 -1.77 -4.33 11.71
CA GLY A 18 -1.32 -3.02 12.17
C GLY A 18 0.20 -2.93 12.29
N GLN A 19 0.83 -3.91 12.95
CA GLN A 19 2.29 -3.98 13.07
C GLN A 19 2.98 -4.08 11.70
N ALA A 20 2.47 -4.91 10.80
CA ALA A 20 3.05 -5.06 9.46
C ALA A 20 2.96 -3.77 8.64
N LEU A 21 1.86 -3.02 8.78
CA LEU A 21 1.62 -1.82 7.99
C LEU A 21 2.36 -0.58 8.53
N PHE A 22 2.40 -0.41 9.86
CA PHE A 22 2.86 0.84 10.47
C PHE A 22 4.02 0.69 11.46
N GLY A 23 4.41 -0.54 11.81
CA GLY A 23 5.52 -0.82 12.71
C GLY A 23 5.25 -0.38 14.16
N ALA A 24 6.25 0.24 14.79
CA ALA A 24 6.14 0.73 16.17
C ALA A 24 5.12 1.88 16.24
N GLY A 25 4.20 1.82 17.21
CA GLY A 25 3.14 2.82 17.35
C GLY A 25 1.97 2.64 16.36
N TRP A 26 1.82 1.45 15.78
CA TRP A 26 0.80 1.16 14.76
C TRP A 26 -0.64 1.53 15.15
N ARG A 27 -1.00 1.52 16.44
CA ARG A 27 -2.39 1.76 16.86
C ARG A 27 -2.88 3.16 16.48
N ALA A 28 -2.09 4.18 16.78
CA ALA A 28 -2.41 5.56 16.44
C ALA A 28 -2.43 5.77 14.91
N ALA A 29 -1.45 5.22 14.21
CA ALA A 29 -1.35 5.32 12.74
C ALA A 29 -2.52 4.62 12.04
N LEU A 30 -2.88 3.41 12.50
CA LEU A 30 -4.01 2.67 11.98
C LEU A 30 -5.32 3.40 12.27
N ALA A 31 -5.53 3.86 13.50
CA ALA A 31 -6.73 4.61 13.87
C ALA A 31 -6.94 5.82 12.96
N HIS A 32 -5.87 6.57 12.69
CA HIS A 32 -5.90 7.67 11.74
C HIS A 32 -6.25 7.22 10.32
N ALA A 33 -5.65 6.12 9.85
CA ALA A 33 -5.83 5.62 8.49
C ALA A 33 -7.26 5.14 8.19
N ILE A 34 -7.94 4.54 9.17
CA ILE A 34 -9.33 4.08 9.03
C ILE A 34 -10.37 5.07 9.61
N GLY A 35 -9.93 6.24 10.10
CA GLY A 35 -10.81 7.33 10.55
C GLY A 35 -11.52 7.09 11.88
N VAL A 36 -10.92 6.32 12.78
CA VAL A 36 -11.49 6.00 14.12
C VAL A 36 -10.58 6.52 15.24
N LYS A 37 -11.05 6.47 16.49
CA LYS A 37 -10.21 6.80 17.65
C LYS A 37 -9.30 5.63 18.02
N GLU A 38 -8.11 5.93 18.51
CA GLU A 38 -7.17 4.90 18.98
C GLU A 38 -7.79 4.00 20.08
N ALA A 39 -8.64 4.56 20.94
CA ALA A 39 -9.37 3.79 21.95
C ALA A 39 -10.26 2.67 21.34
N GLU A 40 -10.78 2.86 20.14
CA GLU A 40 -11.58 1.86 19.44
C GLU A 40 -10.70 0.70 18.96
N ILE A 41 -9.51 1.01 18.41
CA ILE A 41 -8.50 0.00 18.05
C ILE A 41 -8.12 -0.83 19.28
N VAL A 42 -7.82 -0.16 20.41
CA VAL A 42 -7.45 -0.83 21.67
C VAL A 42 -8.57 -1.72 22.18
N SER A 43 -9.83 -1.27 22.08
CA SER A 43 -10.99 -2.05 22.52
C SER A 43 -11.16 -3.33 21.69
N VAL A 44 -11.02 -3.23 20.36
CA VAL A 44 -11.11 -4.39 19.46
C VAL A 44 -9.92 -5.33 19.63
N GLU A 45 -8.70 -4.80 19.75
CA GLU A 45 -7.48 -5.60 20.00
C GLU A 45 -7.55 -6.37 21.33
N SER A 46 -8.14 -5.77 22.36
CA SER A 46 -8.30 -6.41 23.67
C SER A 46 -9.44 -7.44 23.69
N GLY A 47 -10.21 -7.55 22.59
CA GLY A 47 -11.40 -8.39 22.53
C GLY A 47 -12.61 -7.84 23.30
N ASN A 48 -12.55 -6.59 23.75
CA ASN A 48 -13.63 -5.92 24.50
C ASN A 48 -14.76 -5.44 23.56
N ALA A 49 -14.46 -5.26 22.28
CA ALA A 49 -15.43 -4.93 21.24
C ALA A 49 -15.19 -5.78 19.98
N ALA A 50 -16.25 -6.05 19.24
CA ALA A 50 -16.14 -6.64 17.91
C ALA A 50 -15.71 -5.56 16.90
N ALA A 51 -14.81 -5.93 15.97
CA ALA A 51 -14.47 -5.06 14.85
C ALA A 51 -15.71 -4.86 13.95
N PRO A 52 -16.00 -3.62 13.50
CA PRO A 52 -16.95 -3.38 12.42
C PRO A 52 -16.59 -4.20 11.18
N SER A 53 -17.59 -4.69 10.46
CA SER A 53 -17.39 -5.60 9.33
C SER A 53 -16.64 -4.95 8.17
N GLU A 54 -16.74 -3.62 8.02
CA GLU A 54 -16.04 -2.87 6.99
C GLU A 54 -14.52 -2.77 7.22
N TRP A 55 -14.03 -2.91 8.46
CA TRP A 55 -12.61 -2.72 8.78
C TRP A 55 -11.72 -3.69 8.02
N ARG A 56 -12.16 -4.94 7.83
CA ARG A 56 -11.35 -5.92 7.09
C ARG A 56 -11.16 -5.51 5.63
N ALA A 57 -12.22 -5.06 4.96
CA ALA A 57 -12.12 -4.59 3.58
C ALA A 57 -11.22 -3.35 3.47
N GLN A 58 -11.31 -2.42 4.43
CA GLN A 58 -10.46 -1.23 4.48
C GLN A 58 -8.98 -1.60 4.69
N LEU A 59 -8.70 -2.53 5.61
CA LEU A 59 -7.34 -3.02 5.86
C LEU A 59 -6.74 -3.73 4.65
N ILE A 60 -7.54 -4.52 3.92
CA ILE A 60 -7.10 -5.17 2.67
C ILE A 60 -6.74 -4.10 1.63
N ALA A 61 -7.62 -3.11 1.42
CA ALA A 61 -7.37 -2.04 0.46
C ALA A 61 -6.11 -1.24 0.82
N LEU A 62 -5.91 -0.95 2.11
CA LEU A 62 -4.75 -0.21 2.58
C LEU A 62 -3.45 -1.01 2.42
N ALA A 63 -3.48 -2.31 2.70
CA ALA A 63 -2.34 -3.19 2.47
C ALA A 63 -1.96 -3.27 0.98
N GLN A 64 -2.97 -3.32 0.09
CA GLN A 64 -2.76 -3.34 -1.36
C GLN A 64 -2.16 -2.03 -1.89
N ASP A 65 -2.70 -0.88 -1.47
CA ASP A 65 -2.17 0.44 -1.85
C ASP A 65 -0.71 0.60 -1.38
N MET A 66 -0.41 0.21 -0.15
CA MET A 66 0.96 0.31 0.37
C MET A 66 1.93 -0.65 -0.32
N ALA A 67 1.49 -1.86 -0.66
CA ALA A 67 2.31 -2.79 -1.44
C ALA A 67 2.64 -2.21 -2.83
N LEU A 68 1.65 -1.65 -3.52
CA LEU A 68 1.85 -1.01 -4.82
C LEU A 68 2.85 0.15 -4.74
N ARG A 69 2.66 1.08 -3.80
CA ARG A 69 3.57 2.22 -3.61
C ARG A 69 4.98 1.77 -3.24
N SER A 70 5.11 0.73 -2.44
CA SER A 70 6.42 0.16 -2.09
C SER A 70 7.14 -0.40 -3.31
N LEU A 71 6.42 -1.07 -4.22
CA LEU A 71 6.96 -1.54 -5.49
C LEU A 71 7.37 -0.39 -6.40
N GLU A 72 6.57 0.68 -6.50
CA GLU A 72 6.90 1.87 -7.28
C GLU A 72 8.17 2.55 -6.75
N VAL A 73 8.29 2.70 -5.43
CA VAL A 73 9.50 3.24 -4.79
C VAL A 73 10.70 2.34 -5.06
N ALA A 74 10.56 1.02 -4.90
CA ALA A 74 11.64 0.08 -5.17
C ALA A 74 12.09 0.14 -6.64
N ASN A 75 11.15 0.19 -7.59
CA ASN A 75 11.43 0.38 -9.01
C ASN A 75 12.22 1.68 -9.25
N ASN A 76 11.77 2.80 -8.69
CA ASN A 76 12.45 4.08 -8.83
C ASN A 76 13.86 4.08 -8.23
N LEU A 77 14.07 3.37 -7.11
CA LEU A 77 15.40 3.23 -6.50
C LEU A 77 16.32 2.33 -7.32
N LEU A 78 15.80 1.30 -7.97
CA LEU A 78 16.59 0.40 -8.83
C LEU A 78 17.05 1.06 -10.13
N TRP A 79 16.21 1.90 -10.74
CA TRP A 79 16.45 2.46 -12.08
C TRP A 79 17.02 3.89 -12.09
N ARG A 80 17.36 4.46 -10.92
CA ARG A 80 17.88 5.84 -10.80
C ARG A 80 19.27 6.05 -11.42
N ASP A 81 20.01 4.96 -11.68
CA ASP A 81 21.40 4.99 -12.18
C ASP A 81 21.57 4.55 -13.64
N LEU A 82 20.49 4.36 -14.41
CA LEU A 82 20.68 4.33 -15.87
C LEU A 82 20.93 5.77 -16.31
N PRO A 83 22.12 6.10 -16.86
CA PRO A 83 22.24 7.36 -17.58
C PRO A 83 21.12 7.39 -18.61
N GLU A 84 20.40 8.51 -18.71
CA GLU A 84 19.56 8.78 -19.88
C GLU A 84 20.39 8.38 -21.10
N GLU A 85 20.06 7.26 -21.74
CA GLU A 85 20.58 6.96 -23.05
C GLU A 85 20.16 8.17 -23.89
N ALA A 86 21.14 9.03 -24.17
CA ALA A 86 20.96 10.21 -24.99
C ALA A 86 20.12 9.79 -26.20
N PRO A 87 19.10 10.58 -26.59
CA PRO A 87 18.17 10.20 -27.63
C PRO A 87 19.00 9.70 -28.82
N GLN A 88 18.82 8.42 -29.17
CA GLN A 88 19.49 7.83 -30.31
C GLN A 88 19.17 8.73 -31.50
N GLU A 89 20.16 9.52 -31.95
CA GLU A 89 20.08 10.22 -33.22
C GLU A 89 19.77 9.13 -34.24
N LEU A 90 18.50 9.10 -34.67
CA LEU A 90 18.06 8.31 -35.80
C LEU A 90 19.02 8.67 -36.93
N TYR A 91 19.95 7.77 -37.23
CA TYR A 91 20.92 7.94 -38.29
C TYR A 91 20.12 7.97 -39.60
N ALA A 92 19.68 9.15 -40.00
CA ALA A 92 19.07 9.35 -41.30
C ALA A 92 20.18 9.11 -42.32
N PRO A 93 20.07 8.09 -43.20
CA PRO A 93 21.07 7.90 -44.24
C PRO A 93 21.09 9.17 -45.10
N GLN A 94 22.25 9.83 -45.19
CA GLN A 94 22.40 10.97 -46.08
C GLN A 94 22.15 10.50 -47.52
N ALA A 95 21.09 11.02 -48.14
CA ALA A 95 20.79 10.73 -49.54
C ALA A 95 21.97 11.22 -50.42
N PRO A 96 22.44 10.41 -51.39
CA PRO A 96 23.54 10.80 -52.25
C PRO A 96 23.15 12.04 -53.08
N ARG A 97 23.98 13.08 -53.05
CA ARG A 97 23.89 14.19 -53.99
C ARG A 97 24.31 13.65 -55.37
N TYR A 98 23.33 13.38 -56.23
CA TYR A 98 23.61 13.20 -57.64
C TYR A 98 24.01 14.57 -58.23
N ALA A 99 25.19 14.59 -58.84
CA ALA A 99 25.77 15.73 -59.57
C ALA A 99 25.27 15.77 -61.01
#